data_AF-A0A954TA37-F1
#
_entry.id   AF-A0A954TA37-F1
#
_cell.length_a   1.000
_cell.length_b   1.000
_cell.length_c   1.000
_cell.angle_alpha   90.00
_cell.angle_beta   90.00
_cell.angle_gamma   90.00
#
_symmetry.space_group_name_H-M   'P 1'
#
loop_
_entity.id
_entity.type
_entity.pdbx_description
1 polymer ?
#
loop_
_entity_poly.entity_id
_entity_poly.type
_entity_poly.pdbx_seq_one_letter_code
_entity_poly.pdbx_strand_id
1 'polypeptide(L)'
;MRTQISLALFASIAVVAFPLVSYAQDTKPLQILVVAGGCCHDYVTQTKLLKDGIEQRIHAKVSVVLSENTSTETTFELYQSDDWAKGFDVIVHDECSANVTERPYVERILAAHRNGVPAVNLHCAMHSYRWGDFRSPVDTTAENGGWYEMLGVQSTAHGPKTPIDVTGIDNNHPIMDGFADWTTIDEELYNNIRVYDGTHALVGGKQLQPASRQELRNNPNAQGREETAVVAWTNEYGPKKTRIFSTSLGHQNDTVADARYMDLVVRGILWASGNLTADGSPKAGLSKLHGTLIFADSFDRVPSQQEQEEIGNGWGSNSAARAGGHKQVDLRDGAMHIYIHESADHAVSVRHDAEFRDGRVEMRFMLEHPGDILGLDFADLGLDTVHAGHLFKVTIGTNKLEIMDSKTGSMSLKIRELSQEQKSTPEIRKLLASKKKITPLKLATGKWYPLTVAIVGDVVKVAIDGAEIDQFQSEGFAHPTKRMLRIAVPKQAVVDDVRIFSLD
;
A
#
# COMPACT_ATOMS: atom_id res chain seq x y z
N MET A 1 27.26 7.52 82.95
CA MET A 1 26.37 6.87 81.98
C MET A 1 26.89 7.18 80.58
N ARG A 2 27.37 6.18 79.84
CA ARG A 2 27.92 6.35 78.48
C ARG A 2 26.78 6.26 77.47
N THR A 3 26.58 7.32 76.70
CA THR A 3 25.58 7.41 75.64
C THR A 3 26.14 6.79 74.36
N GLN A 4 25.54 5.70 73.88
CA GLN A 4 25.85 5.10 72.57
C GLN A 4 25.13 5.88 71.46
N ILE A 5 25.89 6.36 70.49
CA ILE A 5 25.37 6.90 69.23
C ILE A 5 25.27 5.72 68.26
N SER A 6 24.04 5.39 67.84
CA SER A 6 23.80 4.40 66.78
C SER A 6 23.74 5.12 65.44
N LEU A 7 24.68 4.79 64.54
CA LEU A 7 24.71 5.26 63.16
C LEU A 7 23.78 4.36 62.32
N ALA A 8 22.66 4.90 61.82
CA ALA A 8 21.78 4.19 60.90
C ALA A 8 22.30 4.34 59.46
N LEU A 9 22.71 3.23 58.85
CA LEU A 9 23.16 3.16 57.46
C LEU A 9 21.92 3.05 56.55
N PHE A 10 21.58 4.11 55.80
CA PHE A 10 20.58 4.02 54.74
C PHE A 10 21.24 3.49 53.46
N ALA A 11 20.92 2.25 53.09
CA ALA A 11 21.29 1.68 51.79
C ALA A 11 20.29 2.13 50.72
N SER A 12 20.70 3.07 49.86
CA SER A 12 19.93 3.49 48.68
C SER A 12 20.01 2.40 47.60
N ILE A 13 18.90 1.69 47.38
CA ILE A 13 18.74 0.76 46.25
C ILE A 13 18.44 1.61 45.00
N ALA A 14 19.41 1.71 44.10
CA ALA A 14 19.21 2.30 42.77
C ALA A 14 18.43 1.31 41.89
N VAL A 15 17.17 1.61 41.62
CA VAL A 15 16.36 0.88 40.63
C VAL A 15 16.82 1.31 39.24
N VAL A 16 17.63 0.46 38.60
CA VAL A 16 18.01 0.62 37.19
C VAL A 16 16.79 0.23 36.34
N ALA A 17 16.05 1.24 35.88
CA ALA A 17 14.99 1.04 34.89
C ALA A 17 15.64 0.73 33.53
N PHE A 18 15.62 -0.54 33.13
CA PHE A 18 15.92 -0.92 31.76
C PHE A 18 14.77 -0.44 30.86
N PRO A 19 15.03 0.35 29.81
CA PRO A 19 14.00 0.65 28.84
C PRO A 19 13.55 -0.65 28.19
N LEU A 20 12.27 -0.98 28.36
CA LEU A 20 11.61 -2.03 27.60
C LEU A 20 11.68 -1.62 26.12
N VAL A 21 12.56 -2.26 25.37
CA VAL A 21 12.56 -2.21 23.92
C VAL A 21 11.28 -2.91 23.50
N SER A 22 10.24 -2.14 23.16
CA SER A 22 9.04 -2.68 22.52
C SER A 22 9.46 -3.11 21.12
N TYR A 23 9.69 -4.40 20.92
CA TYR A 23 9.73 -4.96 19.58
C TYR A 23 8.38 -4.65 18.93
N ALA A 24 8.37 -3.90 17.83
CA ALA A 24 7.19 -3.80 17.00
C ALA A 24 6.81 -5.23 16.59
N GLN A 25 5.63 -5.70 17.00
CA GLN A 25 5.14 -6.98 16.50
C GLN A 25 5.06 -6.86 14.98
N ASP A 26 5.64 -7.82 14.29
CA ASP A 26 5.46 -8.02 12.86
C ASP A 26 3.95 -8.15 12.61
N THR A 27 3.35 -7.12 12.02
CA THR A 27 1.92 -7.06 11.77
C THR A 27 1.61 -8.04 10.67
N LYS A 28 0.91 -9.13 11.00
CA LYS A 28 0.53 -10.15 10.03
C LYS A 28 -0.27 -9.54 8.88
N PRO A 29 -0.11 -10.04 7.64
CA PRO A 29 -0.90 -9.58 6.51
C PRO A 29 -2.39 -9.84 6.77
N LEU A 30 -3.24 -8.88 6.38
CA LEU A 30 -4.69 -9.03 6.37
C LEU A 30 -5.08 -10.21 5.46
N GLN A 31 -5.79 -11.20 5.98
CA GLN A 31 -6.23 -12.37 5.21
C GLN A 31 -7.57 -12.06 4.53
N ILE A 32 -7.57 -12.04 3.19
CA ILE A 32 -8.75 -11.71 2.39
C ILE A 32 -9.12 -12.91 1.53
N LEU A 33 -10.40 -13.28 1.51
CA LEU A 33 -10.94 -14.25 0.56
C LEU A 33 -11.77 -13.53 -0.51
N VAL A 34 -11.43 -13.71 -1.77
CA VAL A 34 -12.26 -13.30 -2.92
C VAL A 34 -13.00 -14.53 -3.43
N VAL A 35 -14.32 -14.46 -3.49
CA VAL A 35 -15.18 -15.48 -4.11
C VAL A 35 -15.78 -14.89 -5.38
N ALA A 36 -15.51 -15.50 -6.53
CA ALA A 36 -15.88 -14.94 -7.83
C ALA A 36 -16.24 -16.03 -8.86
N GLY A 37 -17.12 -15.70 -9.81
CA GLY A 37 -17.59 -16.64 -10.84
C GLY A 37 -19.06 -16.41 -11.20
N GLY A 38 -19.54 -17.03 -12.29
CA GLY A 38 -20.91 -16.86 -12.78
C GLY A 38 -20.97 -16.33 -14.22
N CYS A 39 -22.14 -15.85 -14.63
CA CYS A 39 -22.51 -15.66 -16.05
C CYS A 39 -21.85 -14.53 -16.81
N CYS A 40 -21.50 -13.44 -16.13
CA CYS A 40 -21.73 -12.13 -16.73
C CYS A 40 -20.47 -11.25 -16.84
N HIS A 41 -19.34 -11.68 -16.26
CA HIS A 41 -18.08 -10.92 -16.23
C HIS A 41 -16.87 -11.82 -16.47
N ASP A 42 -15.74 -11.19 -16.81
CA ASP A 42 -14.44 -11.86 -16.96
C ASP A 42 -13.77 -12.07 -15.59
N TYR A 43 -14.33 -12.97 -14.80
CA TYR A 43 -13.85 -13.25 -13.45
C TYR A 43 -12.41 -13.78 -13.39
N VAL A 44 -11.93 -14.42 -14.46
CA VAL A 44 -10.53 -14.88 -14.57
C VAL A 44 -9.58 -13.69 -14.52
N THR A 45 -9.91 -12.60 -15.20
CA THR A 45 -9.09 -11.38 -15.21
C THR A 45 -9.38 -10.50 -13.99
N GLN A 46 -10.66 -10.27 -13.65
CA GLN A 46 -11.03 -9.40 -12.53
C GLN A 46 -10.44 -9.88 -11.20
N THR A 47 -10.42 -11.19 -10.92
CA THR A 47 -9.82 -11.71 -9.68
C THR A 47 -8.31 -11.48 -9.60
N LYS A 48 -7.59 -11.49 -10.73
CA LYS A 48 -6.16 -11.13 -10.78
C LYS A 48 -5.97 -9.64 -10.50
N LEU A 49 -6.77 -8.79 -11.14
CA LEU A 49 -6.74 -7.34 -10.92
C LEU A 49 -7.05 -6.97 -9.48
N LEU A 50 -8.06 -7.60 -8.87
CA LEU A 50 -8.40 -7.43 -7.46
C LEU A 50 -7.25 -7.89 -6.56
N LYS A 51 -6.73 -9.10 -6.78
CA LYS A 51 -5.61 -9.64 -5.99
C LYS A 51 -4.40 -8.72 -6.04
N ASP A 52 -3.92 -8.42 -7.24
CA ASP A 52 -2.73 -7.60 -7.45
C ASP A 52 -2.95 -6.17 -6.96
N GLY A 53 -4.12 -5.60 -7.27
CA GLY A 53 -4.53 -4.28 -6.84
C GLY A 53 -4.47 -4.16 -5.32
N ILE A 54 -5.18 -5.04 -4.60
CA ILE A 54 -5.25 -5.05 -3.13
C ILE A 54 -3.86 -5.30 -2.51
N GLU A 55 -3.15 -6.33 -2.96
CA GLU A 55 -1.84 -6.69 -2.39
C GLU A 55 -0.77 -5.64 -2.69
N GLN A 56 -0.90 -4.84 -3.74
CA GLN A 56 -0.04 -3.68 -3.96
C GLN A 56 -0.33 -2.55 -2.96
N ARG A 57 -1.58 -2.42 -2.48
CA ARG A 57 -2.00 -1.29 -1.65
C ARG A 57 -1.85 -1.46 -0.16
N ILE A 58 -2.02 -2.68 0.30
CA ILE A 58 -1.99 -2.98 1.72
C ILE A 58 -1.18 -4.23 2.00
N HIS A 59 -0.69 -4.36 3.22
CA HIS A 59 -0.09 -5.60 3.69
C HIS A 59 -1.18 -6.64 3.89
N ALA A 60 -1.55 -7.31 2.80
CA ALA A 60 -2.59 -8.32 2.76
C ALA A 60 -2.11 -9.56 2.01
N LYS A 61 -2.84 -10.66 2.23
CA LYS A 61 -2.77 -11.88 1.44
C LYS A 61 -4.18 -12.20 0.95
N VAL A 62 -4.37 -12.10 -0.36
CA VAL A 62 -5.61 -12.41 -1.05
C VAL A 62 -5.58 -13.85 -1.54
N SER A 63 -6.53 -14.63 -1.05
CA SER A 63 -6.87 -15.96 -1.54
C SER A 63 -8.08 -15.85 -2.45
N VAL A 64 -8.05 -16.53 -3.60
CA VAL A 64 -9.13 -16.47 -4.60
C VAL A 64 -9.77 -17.85 -4.70
N VAL A 65 -11.09 -17.90 -4.61
CA VAL A 65 -11.89 -19.04 -5.04
C VAL A 65 -12.70 -18.62 -6.26
N LEU A 66 -12.26 -19.13 -7.41
CA LEU A 66 -12.86 -18.84 -8.71
C LEU A 66 -13.63 -20.07 -9.19
N SER A 67 -14.91 -19.89 -9.53
CA SER A 67 -15.71 -20.93 -10.16
C SER A 67 -15.51 -20.92 -11.68
N GLU A 68 -15.34 -22.09 -12.27
CA GLU A 68 -15.35 -22.28 -13.73
C GLU A 68 -16.78 -22.27 -14.31
N ASN A 69 -17.80 -22.33 -13.46
CA ASN A 69 -19.19 -22.27 -13.90
C ASN A 69 -19.53 -20.83 -14.33
N THR A 70 -19.91 -20.68 -15.60
CA THR A 70 -20.25 -19.41 -16.23
C THR A 70 -21.76 -19.23 -16.39
N SER A 71 -22.57 -19.81 -15.50
CA SER A 71 -24.03 -19.67 -15.53
C SER A 71 -24.53 -18.83 -14.36
N THR A 72 -25.81 -18.49 -14.38
CA THR A 72 -26.50 -17.86 -13.25
C THR A 72 -26.73 -18.82 -12.07
N GLU A 73 -26.41 -20.11 -12.24
CA GLU A 73 -26.58 -21.16 -11.23
C GLU A 73 -25.24 -21.53 -10.55
N THR A 74 -24.21 -20.70 -10.71
CA THR A 74 -22.89 -20.90 -10.10
C THR A 74 -22.99 -21.07 -8.59
N THR A 75 -22.40 -22.16 -8.10
CA THR A 75 -22.23 -22.43 -6.67
C THR A 75 -20.76 -22.70 -6.36
N PHE A 76 -20.41 -22.62 -5.08
CA PHE A 76 -19.05 -22.79 -4.58
C PHE A 76 -19.02 -23.87 -3.50
N GLU A 77 -18.12 -24.84 -3.68
CA GLU A 77 -17.96 -25.95 -2.74
C GLU A 77 -17.60 -25.46 -1.32
N LEU A 78 -16.88 -24.34 -1.22
CA LEU A 78 -16.48 -23.77 0.08
C LEU A 78 -17.68 -23.50 1.00
N TYR A 79 -18.83 -23.07 0.46
CA TYR A 79 -20.03 -22.77 1.24
C TYR A 79 -20.79 -24.02 1.70
N GLN A 80 -20.29 -25.22 1.42
CA GLN A 80 -20.81 -26.47 2.01
C GLN A 80 -20.30 -26.71 3.43
N SER A 81 -19.28 -25.97 3.88
CA SER A 81 -18.75 -26.01 5.25
C SER A 81 -19.29 -24.85 6.08
N ASP A 82 -19.59 -25.05 7.37
CA ASP A 82 -19.96 -23.96 8.29
C ASP A 82 -18.75 -23.09 8.69
N ASP A 83 -17.53 -23.63 8.57
CA ASP A 83 -16.26 -22.97 8.92
C ASP A 83 -15.59 -22.29 7.71
N TRP A 84 -16.30 -22.11 6.59
CA TRP A 84 -15.74 -21.68 5.30
C TRP A 84 -14.99 -20.34 5.34
N ALA A 85 -15.43 -19.42 6.21
CA ALA A 85 -14.83 -18.09 6.37
C ALA A 85 -13.66 -18.05 7.38
N LYS A 86 -13.38 -19.16 8.08
CA LYS A 86 -12.42 -19.20 9.18
C LYS A 86 -11.01 -18.89 8.69
N GLY A 87 -10.36 -17.95 9.38
CA GLY A 87 -8.99 -17.53 9.07
C GLY A 87 -8.90 -16.35 8.10
N PHE A 88 -10.03 -15.84 7.61
CA PHE A 88 -10.11 -14.60 6.84
C PHE A 88 -10.63 -13.45 7.71
N ASP A 89 -10.03 -12.28 7.54
CA ASP A 89 -10.42 -11.04 8.23
C ASP A 89 -11.58 -10.33 7.53
N VAL A 90 -11.78 -10.61 6.23
CA VAL A 90 -12.86 -10.06 5.39
C VAL A 90 -13.06 -10.90 4.13
N ILE A 91 -14.31 -11.02 3.69
CA ILE A 91 -14.70 -11.72 2.46
C ILE A 91 -15.09 -10.68 1.40
N VAL A 92 -14.59 -10.85 0.19
CA VAL A 92 -14.98 -10.10 -1.01
C VAL A 92 -15.86 -11.00 -1.86
N HIS A 93 -17.14 -10.67 -1.96
CA HIS A 93 -18.11 -11.31 -2.84
C HIS A 93 -18.13 -10.59 -4.17
N ASP A 94 -17.76 -11.31 -5.23
CA ASP A 94 -17.80 -10.86 -6.62
C ASP A 94 -18.57 -11.86 -7.50
N GLU A 95 -19.22 -12.86 -6.90
CA GLU A 95 -19.96 -13.88 -7.64
C GLU A 95 -21.29 -13.38 -8.23
N CYS A 96 -21.69 -13.96 -9.37
CA CYS A 96 -23.00 -13.77 -9.98
C CYS A 96 -23.84 -15.05 -9.99
N SER A 97 -24.44 -15.33 -8.85
CA SER A 97 -25.21 -16.54 -8.54
C SER A 97 -26.72 -16.26 -8.57
N ALA A 98 -27.17 -15.57 -9.62
CA ALA A 98 -28.51 -14.99 -9.69
C ALA A 98 -29.66 -16.00 -9.49
N ASN A 99 -29.54 -17.21 -10.03
CA ASN A 99 -30.57 -18.25 -10.00
C ASN A 99 -30.32 -19.30 -8.91
N VAL A 100 -29.34 -19.10 -8.02
CA VAL A 100 -29.13 -20.00 -6.88
C VAL A 100 -30.20 -19.73 -5.84
N THR A 101 -31.07 -20.73 -5.63
CA THR A 101 -32.24 -20.60 -4.74
C THR A 101 -32.29 -21.57 -3.56
N GLU A 102 -31.22 -22.31 -3.34
CA GLU A 102 -31.15 -23.31 -2.29
C GLU A 102 -30.96 -22.64 -0.91
N ARG A 103 -31.99 -22.70 -0.06
CA ARG A 103 -32.01 -21.95 1.21
C ARG A 103 -30.87 -22.32 2.16
N PRO A 104 -30.54 -23.61 2.40
CA PRO A 104 -29.42 -23.97 3.28
C PRO A 104 -28.08 -23.41 2.80
N TYR A 105 -27.88 -23.34 1.49
CA TYR A 105 -26.68 -22.76 0.89
C TYR A 105 -26.57 -21.26 1.16
N VAL A 106 -27.63 -20.49 0.85
CA VAL A 106 -27.63 -19.03 1.07
C VAL A 106 -27.55 -18.70 2.56
N GLU A 107 -28.26 -19.45 3.40
CA GLU A 107 -28.24 -19.24 4.85
C GLU A 107 -26.86 -19.50 5.46
N ARG A 108 -26.05 -20.44 4.95
CA ARG A 108 -24.67 -20.63 5.42
C ARG A 108 -23.77 -19.42 5.12
N ILE A 109 -24.00 -18.74 3.99
CA ILE A 109 -23.27 -17.51 3.64
C ILE A 109 -23.69 -16.40 4.62
N LEU A 110 -25.00 -16.17 4.74
CA LEU A 110 -25.56 -15.15 5.63
C LEU A 110 -25.18 -15.38 7.10
N ALA A 111 -25.16 -16.63 7.56
CA ALA A 111 -24.81 -16.98 8.93
C ALA A 111 -23.38 -16.56 9.29
N ALA A 112 -22.40 -16.68 8.39
CA ALA A 112 -21.03 -16.24 8.64
C ALA A 112 -20.98 -14.73 8.93
N HIS A 113 -21.63 -13.93 8.08
CA HIS A 113 -21.65 -12.47 8.23
C HIS A 113 -22.51 -12.02 9.41
N ARG A 114 -23.65 -12.66 9.66
CA ARG A 114 -24.46 -12.43 10.87
C ARG A 114 -23.66 -12.73 12.14
N ASN A 115 -22.71 -13.67 12.06
CA ASN A 115 -21.80 -14.06 13.14
C ASN A 115 -20.50 -13.24 13.20
N GLY A 116 -20.38 -12.15 12.44
CA GLY A 116 -19.30 -11.16 12.65
C GLY A 116 -18.20 -11.15 11.59
N VAL A 117 -18.29 -11.99 10.55
CA VAL A 117 -17.33 -11.96 9.44
C VAL A 117 -17.62 -10.76 8.54
N PRO A 118 -16.72 -9.78 8.37
CA PRO A 118 -16.95 -8.63 7.50
C PRO A 118 -17.06 -8.99 6.02
N ALA A 119 -17.79 -8.19 5.24
CA ALA A 119 -17.95 -8.41 3.79
C ALA A 119 -17.76 -7.14 2.96
N VAL A 120 -17.25 -7.34 1.74
CA VAL A 120 -17.24 -6.38 0.65
C VAL A 120 -17.96 -7.01 -0.54
N ASN A 121 -18.97 -6.33 -1.11
CA ASN A 121 -19.77 -6.87 -2.21
C ASN A 121 -19.57 -6.04 -3.48
N LEU A 122 -19.17 -6.70 -4.57
CA LEU A 122 -18.78 -6.06 -5.82
C LEU A 122 -19.77 -6.40 -6.93
N HIS A 123 -20.12 -5.38 -7.72
CA HIS A 123 -20.91 -5.42 -8.93
C HIS A 123 -22.01 -6.51 -9.04
N CYS A 124 -21.70 -7.71 -9.55
CA CYS A 124 -22.72 -8.75 -9.79
C CYS A 124 -23.23 -9.41 -8.50
N ALA A 125 -22.49 -9.29 -7.38
CA ALA A 125 -22.92 -9.77 -6.07
C ALA A 125 -24.29 -9.19 -5.66
N MET A 126 -24.60 -7.95 -6.08
CA MET A 126 -25.90 -7.31 -5.83
C MET A 126 -27.08 -8.05 -6.46
N HIS A 127 -26.80 -8.84 -7.50
CA HIS A 127 -27.79 -9.58 -8.28
C HIS A 127 -27.70 -11.10 -8.04
N SER A 128 -27.01 -11.54 -6.99
CA SER A 128 -26.99 -12.93 -6.54
C SER A 128 -28.23 -13.30 -5.70
N TYR A 129 -28.56 -14.59 -5.69
CA TYR A 129 -29.59 -15.19 -4.81
C TYR A 129 -31.00 -14.59 -4.98
N ARG A 130 -31.44 -14.41 -6.23
CA ARG A 130 -32.72 -13.75 -6.56
C ARG A 130 -33.84 -14.76 -6.71
N TRP A 131 -34.79 -14.77 -5.78
CA TRP A 131 -35.99 -15.61 -5.87
C TRP A 131 -37.24 -14.92 -5.33
N GLY A 132 -38.41 -15.52 -5.56
CA GLY A 132 -39.70 -14.91 -5.21
C GLY A 132 -39.99 -13.65 -6.03
N ASP A 133 -40.75 -12.71 -5.46
CA ASP A 133 -41.01 -11.42 -6.10
C ASP A 133 -39.87 -10.41 -5.83
N PHE A 134 -38.64 -10.78 -6.20
CA PHE A 134 -37.46 -9.94 -5.98
C PHE A 134 -37.45 -8.64 -6.80
N ARG A 135 -38.35 -8.51 -7.78
CA ARG A 135 -38.50 -7.30 -8.60
C ARG A 135 -39.23 -6.18 -7.85
N SER A 136 -39.92 -6.53 -6.77
CA SER A 136 -40.53 -5.59 -5.82
C SER A 136 -39.62 -5.39 -4.60
N PRO A 137 -39.78 -4.30 -3.83
CA PRO A 137 -39.08 -4.12 -2.56
C PRO A 137 -39.32 -5.32 -1.63
N VAL A 138 -38.25 -6.03 -1.27
CA VAL A 138 -38.32 -7.24 -0.43
C VAL A 138 -38.21 -6.85 1.03
N ASP A 139 -39.02 -7.44 1.91
CA ASP A 139 -38.93 -7.24 3.35
C ASP A 139 -37.77 -8.06 3.96
N THR A 140 -37.08 -7.53 4.97
CA THR A 140 -35.96 -8.24 5.61
C THR A 140 -36.43 -9.50 6.34
N THR A 141 -37.70 -9.58 6.73
CA THR A 141 -38.29 -10.79 7.33
C THR A 141 -38.71 -11.84 6.30
N ALA A 142 -38.68 -11.52 5.00
CA ALA A 142 -39.01 -12.47 3.95
C ALA A 142 -37.89 -13.52 3.79
N GLU A 143 -38.25 -14.72 3.32
CA GLU A 143 -37.29 -15.82 3.14
C GLU A 143 -36.19 -15.49 2.11
N ASN A 144 -36.42 -14.54 1.19
CA ASN A 144 -35.46 -14.02 0.23
C ASN A 144 -34.81 -12.70 0.66
N GLY A 145 -35.12 -12.19 1.85
CA GLY A 145 -34.71 -10.85 2.30
C GLY A 145 -33.28 -10.76 2.79
N GLY A 146 -32.71 -11.87 3.30
CA GLY A 146 -31.44 -11.84 4.02
C GLY A 146 -30.24 -11.33 3.20
N TRP A 147 -30.15 -11.65 1.91
CA TRP A 147 -29.08 -11.13 1.05
C TRP A 147 -29.20 -9.62 0.85
N TYR A 148 -30.41 -9.12 0.57
CA TYR A 148 -30.65 -7.69 0.41
C TYR A 148 -30.46 -6.91 1.72
N GLU A 149 -30.85 -7.50 2.86
CA GLU A 149 -30.58 -6.96 4.19
C GLU A 149 -29.08 -6.80 4.43
N MET A 150 -28.27 -7.81 4.10
CA MET A 150 -26.82 -7.75 4.24
C MET A 150 -26.23 -6.67 3.32
N LEU A 151 -26.62 -6.67 2.05
CA LEU A 151 -26.14 -5.69 1.08
C LEU A 151 -26.48 -4.27 1.49
N GLY A 152 -27.67 -4.00 2.03
CA GLY A 152 -28.18 -2.67 2.41
C GLY A 152 -28.90 -1.93 1.28
N VAL A 153 -28.70 -2.33 0.03
CA VAL A 153 -29.46 -1.81 -1.12
C VAL A 153 -29.92 -2.96 -1.99
N GLN A 154 -31.19 -2.93 -2.38
CA GLN A 154 -31.76 -3.86 -3.36
C GLN A 154 -31.74 -3.23 -4.74
N SER A 155 -31.10 -3.93 -5.67
CA SER A 155 -31.10 -3.65 -7.10
C SER A 155 -31.66 -4.83 -7.87
N THR A 156 -32.35 -4.57 -8.98
CA THR A 156 -33.01 -5.61 -9.79
C THR A 156 -32.74 -5.48 -11.28
N ALA A 157 -32.25 -4.33 -11.71
CA ALA A 157 -31.97 -4.02 -13.10
C ALA A 157 -30.87 -2.96 -13.19
N HIS A 158 -30.33 -2.80 -14.39
CA HIS A 158 -29.33 -1.81 -14.69
C HIS A 158 -29.69 -0.99 -15.94
N GLY A 159 -29.11 0.20 -16.01
CA GLY A 159 -29.14 1.05 -17.19
C GLY A 159 -28.28 0.51 -18.34
N PRO A 160 -28.15 1.28 -19.44
CA PRO A 160 -27.24 0.94 -20.53
C PRO A 160 -25.77 0.87 -20.06
N LYS A 161 -24.94 0.18 -20.84
CA LYS A 161 -23.46 0.19 -20.70
C LYS A 161 -22.92 1.49 -21.29
N THR A 162 -22.90 2.55 -20.49
CA THR A 162 -22.40 3.88 -20.86
C THR A 162 -21.77 4.56 -19.66
N PRO A 163 -20.94 5.59 -19.83
CA PRO A 163 -20.29 6.27 -18.72
C PRO A 163 -21.28 6.74 -17.64
N ILE A 164 -20.88 6.56 -16.38
CA ILE A 164 -21.56 7.07 -15.18
C ILE A 164 -20.70 8.19 -14.61
N ASP A 165 -21.32 9.33 -14.33
CA ASP A 165 -20.73 10.38 -13.50
C ASP A 165 -20.85 9.97 -12.04
N VAL A 166 -19.71 9.76 -11.39
CA VAL A 166 -19.59 9.27 -10.02
C VAL A 166 -19.22 10.44 -9.11
N THR A 167 -20.04 10.70 -8.10
CA THR A 167 -19.88 11.86 -7.19
C THR A 167 -19.97 11.47 -5.72
N GLY A 168 -19.14 12.09 -4.88
CA GLY A 168 -19.20 11.88 -3.43
C GLY A 168 -20.49 12.41 -2.80
N ILE A 169 -21.11 11.64 -1.90
CA ILE A 169 -22.28 12.03 -1.10
C ILE A 169 -21.85 12.46 0.31
N ASP A 170 -21.03 11.65 0.99
CA ASP A 170 -20.49 11.94 2.32
C ASP A 170 -18.96 11.89 2.33
N ASN A 171 -18.33 13.00 1.97
CA ASN A 171 -16.88 13.13 1.90
C ASN A 171 -16.18 13.13 3.28
N ASN A 172 -16.92 13.12 4.39
CA ASN A 172 -16.33 13.06 5.72
C ASN A 172 -16.09 11.63 6.21
N HIS A 173 -16.70 10.64 5.55
CA HIS A 173 -16.51 9.24 5.92
C HIS A 173 -15.05 8.81 5.66
N PRO A 174 -14.39 8.03 6.53
CA PRO A 174 -12.97 7.67 6.34
C PRO A 174 -12.65 6.94 5.03
N ILE A 175 -13.62 6.21 4.45
CA ILE A 175 -13.47 5.59 3.13
C ILE A 175 -13.29 6.63 2.02
N MET A 176 -13.84 7.84 2.21
CA MET A 176 -13.88 8.91 1.21
C MET A 176 -12.68 9.85 1.28
N ASP A 177 -11.73 9.62 2.19
CA ASP A 177 -10.49 10.38 2.21
C ASP A 177 -9.72 10.19 0.88
N GLY A 178 -9.30 11.29 0.28
CA GLY A 178 -8.67 11.31 -1.06
C GLY A 178 -9.61 10.99 -2.24
N PHE A 179 -10.90 10.77 -2.00
CA PHE A 179 -11.87 10.57 -3.08
C PHE A 179 -12.06 11.84 -3.90
N ALA A 180 -12.07 11.71 -5.22
CA ALA A 180 -12.40 12.78 -6.15
C ALA A 180 -13.42 12.28 -7.17
N ASP A 181 -14.41 13.11 -7.50
CA ASP A 181 -15.43 12.81 -8.49
C ASP A 181 -14.79 12.41 -9.83
N TRP A 182 -15.40 11.45 -10.53
CA TRP A 182 -14.95 11.04 -11.86
C TRP A 182 -16.06 10.52 -12.74
N THR A 183 -15.82 10.52 -14.05
CA THR A 183 -16.66 9.79 -15.01
C THR A 183 -16.00 8.45 -15.32
N THR A 184 -16.76 7.37 -15.16
CA THR A 184 -16.32 6.01 -15.50
C THR A 184 -16.17 5.83 -17.02
N ILE A 185 -15.55 4.73 -17.44
CA ILE A 185 -15.75 4.20 -18.80
C ILE A 185 -17.18 3.63 -18.94
N ASP A 186 -17.48 2.88 -20.02
CA ASP A 186 -18.76 2.20 -20.16
C ASP A 186 -19.04 1.29 -18.94
N GLU A 187 -20.11 1.62 -18.20
CA GLU A 187 -20.48 0.98 -16.94
C GLU A 187 -22.02 0.89 -16.84
N GLU A 188 -22.53 0.07 -15.93
CA GLU A 188 -23.96 -0.21 -15.77
C GLU A 188 -24.51 0.47 -14.51
N LEU A 189 -25.33 1.52 -14.66
CA LEU A 189 -25.96 2.16 -13.51
C LEU A 189 -27.09 1.29 -12.96
N TYR A 190 -26.86 0.63 -11.84
CA TYR A 190 -27.84 -0.22 -11.17
C TYR A 190 -28.93 0.62 -10.50
N ASN A 191 -30.19 0.22 -10.63
CA ASN A 191 -31.28 0.89 -9.93
C ASN A 191 -31.23 0.61 -8.41
N ASN A 192 -31.80 1.51 -7.60
CA ASN A 192 -32.06 1.24 -6.18
C ASN A 192 -33.57 1.18 -5.94
N ILE A 193 -34.14 -0.02 -5.82
CA ILE A 193 -35.59 -0.17 -5.56
C ILE A 193 -35.93 -0.17 -4.07
N ARG A 194 -34.93 -0.42 -3.22
CA ARG A 194 -35.01 -0.28 -1.76
C ARG A 194 -33.64 0.05 -1.20
N VAL A 195 -33.57 1.02 -0.31
CA VAL A 195 -32.41 1.31 0.56
C VAL A 195 -32.86 0.96 1.97
N TYR A 196 -32.15 0.07 2.65
CA TYR A 196 -32.55 -0.46 3.96
C TYR A 196 -32.02 0.40 5.11
N ASP A 197 -32.73 0.36 6.24
CA ASP A 197 -32.30 1.00 7.48
C ASP A 197 -30.92 0.48 7.91
N GLY A 198 -30.01 1.38 8.27
CA GLY A 198 -28.60 1.05 8.56
C GLY A 198 -27.65 1.26 7.37
N THR A 199 -28.19 1.51 6.17
CA THR A 199 -27.39 1.87 5.00
C THR A 199 -26.93 3.32 5.06
N HIS A 200 -25.64 3.54 4.87
CA HIS A 200 -25.04 4.86 4.77
C HIS A 200 -24.43 5.05 3.38
N ALA A 201 -25.07 5.89 2.57
CA ALA A 201 -24.67 6.18 1.20
C ALA A 201 -23.39 7.02 1.16
N LEU A 202 -22.40 6.58 0.38
CA LEU A 202 -21.11 7.27 0.26
C LEU A 202 -20.92 7.92 -1.11
N VAL A 203 -21.38 7.26 -2.16
CA VAL A 203 -21.12 7.66 -3.54
C VAL A 203 -22.41 7.54 -4.37
N GLY A 204 -22.71 8.58 -5.13
CA GLY A 204 -23.79 8.62 -6.10
C GLY A 204 -23.27 8.39 -7.52
N GLY A 205 -24.12 7.83 -8.36
CA GLY A 205 -23.91 7.68 -9.80
C GLY A 205 -25.03 8.34 -10.56
N LYS A 206 -24.69 9.00 -11.67
CA LYS A 206 -25.63 9.67 -12.55
C LYS A 206 -25.36 9.26 -13.99
N GLN A 207 -26.41 8.87 -14.71
CA GLN A 207 -26.29 8.38 -16.08
C GLN A 207 -27.47 8.89 -16.92
N LEU A 208 -27.18 9.45 -18.10
CA LEU A 208 -28.22 9.74 -19.08
C LEU A 208 -28.60 8.44 -19.80
N GLN A 209 -29.80 7.93 -19.53
CA GLN A 209 -30.29 6.70 -20.14
C GLN A 209 -31.19 7.03 -21.34
N PRO A 210 -30.98 6.42 -22.51
CA PRO A 210 -31.88 6.61 -23.64
C PRO A 210 -33.26 6.01 -23.33
N ALA A 211 -34.30 6.50 -24.02
CA ALA A 211 -35.62 5.89 -23.93
C ALA A 211 -35.54 4.40 -24.27
N SER A 212 -36.15 3.57 -23.44
CA SER A 212 -36.17 2.12 -23.64
C SER A 212 -36.87 1.77 -24.95
N ARG A 213 -36.56 0.58 -25.49
CA ARG A 213 -37.28 0.06 -26.68
C ARG A 213 -38.79 0.00 -26.47
N GLN A 214 -39.26 -0.19 -25.24
CA GLN A 214 -40.68 -0.18 -24.93
C GLN A 214 -41.27 1.22 -24.98
N GLU A 215 -40.59 2.21 -24.41
CA GLU A 215 -41.02 3.62 -24.46
C GLU A 215 -41.04 4.13 -25.91
N LEU A 216 -40.01 3.83 -26.71
CA LEU A 216 -39.96 4.20 -28.12
C LEU A 216 -41.04 3.52 -28.97
N ARG A 217 -41.44 2.29 -28.63
CA ARG A 217 -42.57 1.61 -29.28
C ARG A 217 -43.90 2.29 -28.97
N ASN A 218 -44.07 2.81 -27.76
CA ASN A 218 -45.30 3.49 -27.34
C ASN A 218 -45.33 4.96 -27.78
N ASN A 219 -44.18 5.61 -27.82
CA ASN A 219 -43.97 6.98 -28.23
C ASN A 219 -42.62 7.10 -28.97
N PRO A 220 -42.60 7.18 -30.31
CA PRO A 220 -41.37 7.33 -31.09
C PRO A 220 -40.52 8.57 -30.73
N ASN A 221 -41.12 9.56 -30.08
CA ASN A 221 -40.44 10.78 -29.62
C ASN A 221 -40.07 10.71 -28.13
N ALA A 222 -40.13 9.53 -27.49
CA ALA A 222 -39.69 9.37 -26.11
C ALA A 222 -38.22 9.80 -25.97
N GLN A 223 -37.95 10.67 -24.99
CA GLN A 223 -36.62 11.20 -24.73
C GLN A 223 -35.91 10.35 -23.68
N GLY A 224 -34.58 10.38 -23.71
CA GLY A 224 -33.78 9.85 -22.62
C GLY A 224 -34.03 10.60 -21.32
N ARG A 225 -33.70 9.96 -20.20
CA ARG A 225 -33.85 10.50 -18.86
C ARG A 225 -32.55 10.36 -18.09
N GLU A 226 -32.26 11.36 -17.28
CA GLU A 226 -31.18 11.28 -16.31
C GLU A 226 -31.66 10.41 -15.15
N GLU A 227 -30.90 9.36 -14.85
CA GLU A 227 -31.14 8.47 -13.72
C GLU A 227 -30.01 8.65 -12.70
N THR A 228 -30.38 8.58 -11.43
CA THR A 228 -29.43 8.63 -10.31
C THR A 228 -29.61 7.42 -9.39
N ALA A 229 -28.50 6.95 -8.83
CA ALA A 229 -28.49 5.87 -7.86
C ALA A 229 -27.34 6.03 -6.88
N VAL A 230 -27.45 5.46 -5.68
CA VAL A 230 -26.32 5.18 -4.81
C VAL A 230 -25.53 4.02 -5.42
N VAL A 231 -24.24 4.23 -5.62
CA VAL A 231 -23.34 3.27 -6.27
C VAL A 231 -22.25 2.74 -5.35
N ALA A 232 -21.97 3.39 -4.21
CA ALA A 232 -21.19 2.79 -3.13
C ALA A 232 -21.72 3.23 -1.76
N TRP A 233 -21.75 2.30 -0.81
CA TRP A 233 -22.34 2.51 0.51
C TRP A 233 -21.79 1.54 1.56
N THR A 234 -22.09 1.82 2.81
CA THR A 234 -21.83 0.92 3.94
C THR A 234 -23.13 0.48 4.61
N ASN A 235 -23.09 -0.63 5.33
CA ASN A 235 -24.22 -1.16 6.10
C ASN A 235 -23.72 -1.92 7.36
N GLU A 236 -24.59 -2.08 8.35
CA GLU A 236 -24.36 -2.93 9.53
C GLU A 236 -25.32 -4.13 9.51
N TYR A 237 -24.78 -5.34 9.38
CA TYR A 237 -25.59 -6.56 9.26
C TYR A 237 -25.70 -7.37 10.55
N GLY A 238 -26.93 -7.73 10.90
CA GLY A 238 -27.24 -8.65 11.99
C GLY A 238 -26.96 -8.12 13.40
N PRO A 239 -27.12 -8.97 14.43
CA PRO A 239 -27.01 -8.57 15.83
C PRO A 239 -25.61 -8.13 16.26
N LYS A 240 -24.57 -8.56 15.52
CA LYS A 240 -23.18 -8.13 15.76
C LYS A 240 -22.83 -6.81 15.08
N LYS A 241 -23.75 -6.21 14.32
CA LYS A 241 -23.51 -5.01 13.52
C LYS A 241 -22.27 -5.17 12.64
N THR A 242 -22.22 -6.30 11.95
CA THR A 242 -21.09 -6.65 11.10
C THR A 242 -20.97 -5.61 10.00
N ARG A 243 -19.78 -5.04 9.82
CA ARG A 243 -19.55 -4.01 8.81
C ARG A 243 -19.54 -4.61 7.41
N ILE A 244 -20.38 -4.03 6.55
CA ILE A 244 -20.52 -4.39 5.14
C ILE A 244 -20.23 -3.15 4.29
N PHE A 245 -19.39 -3.30 3.27
CA PHE A 245 -19.21 -2.29 2.23
C PHE A 245 -19.67 -2.88 0.89
N SER A 246 -20.33 -2.08 0.06
CA SER A 246 -20.86 -2.55 -1.22
C SER A 246 -20.67 -1.47 -2.29
N THR A 247 -20.36 -1.88 -3.52
CA THR A 247 -20.30 -0.99 -4.68
C THR A 247 -20.86 -1.66 -5.92
N SER A 248 -21.81 -1.01 -6.59
CA SER A 248 -22.40 -1.51 -7.86
C SER A 248 -21.53 -1.29 -9.07
N LEU A 249 -20.38 -0.62 -8.93
CA LEU A 249 -19.39 -0.46 -10.01
C LEU A 249 -18.52 -1.71 -10.14
N GLY A 250 -17.98 -1.96 -11.34
CA GLY A 250 -17.05 -3.06 -11.60
C GLY A 250 -17.44 -3.97 -12.76
N HIS A 251 -18.22 -3.50 -13.74
CA HIS A 251 -18.66 -4.35 -14.85
C HIS A 251 -17.50 -4.80 -15.73
N GLN A 252 -16.57 -3.87 -16.02
CA GLN A 252 -15.47 -4.07 -16.95
C GLN A 252 -14.14 -4.29 -16.23
N ASN A 253 -13.23 -5.06 -16.84
CA ASN A 253 -11.85 -5.20 -16.37
C ASN A 253 -11.17 -3.84 -16.18
N ASP A 254 -11.40 -2.89 -17.09
CA ASP A 254 -10.82 -1.55 -17.03
C ASP A 254 -11.37 -0.74 -15.85
N THR A 255 -12.65 -0.91 -15.47
CA THR A 255 -13.18 -0.34 -14.22
C THR A 255 -12.48 -0.94 -13.01
N VAL A 256 -12.31 -2.27 -12.98
CA VAL A 256 -11.64 -2.97 -11.87
C VAL A 256 -10.16 -2.59 -11.77
N ALA A 257 -9.50 -2.32 -12.90
CA ALA A 257 -8.11 -1.87 -12.96
C ALA A 257 -7.93 -0.37 -12.63
N ASP A 258 -9.00 0.43 -12.66
CA ASP A 258 -8.92 1.86 -12.39
C ASP A 258 -8.46 2.11 -10.95
N ALA A 259 -7.45 2.96 -10.78
CA ALA A 259 -6.86 3.22 -9.48
C ALA A 259 -7.86 3.81 -8.49
N ARG A 260 -8.80 4.65 -8.95
CA ARG A 260 -9.83 5.28 -8.11
C ARG A 260 -10.83 4.25 -7.60
N TYR A 261 -11.24 3.33 -8.48
CA TYR A 261 -12.09 2.20 -8.09
C TYR A 261 -11.38 1.29 -7.08
N MET A 262 -10.12 0.92 -7.37
CA MET A 262 -9.35 0.05 -6.49
C MET A 262 -9.09 0.68 -5.13
N ASP A 263 -8.83 1.98 -5.07
CA ASP A 263 -8.66 2.72 -3.81
C ASP A 263 -9.95 2.71 -2.98
N LEU A 264 -11.11 2.92 -3.62
CA LEU A 264 -12.41 2.83 -2.97
C LEU A 264 -12.67 1.42 -2.40
N VAL A 265 -12.38 0.37 -3.17
CA VAL A 265 -12.54 -1.03 -2.74
C VAL A 265 -11.59 -1.35 -1.58
N VAL A 266 -10.31 -1.00 -1.67
CA VAL A 266 -9.32 -1.25 -0.60
C VAL A 266 -9.67 -0.51 0.69
N ARG A 267 -10.14 0.74 0.60
CA ARG A 267 -10.61 1.48 1.76
C ARG A 267 -11.88 0.84 2.35
N GLY A 268 -12.78 0.34 1.51
CA GLY A 268 -13.93 -0.47 1.93
C GLY A 268 -13.53 -1.75 2.68
N ILE A 269 -12.53 -2.49 2.19
CA ILE A 269 -11.94 -3.68 2.83
C ILE A 269 -11.36 -3.32 4.21
N LEU A 270 -10.55 -2.27 4.28
CA LEU A 270 -9.96 -1.81 5.54
C LEU A 270 -11.04 -1.36 6.53
N TRP A 271 -12.05 -0.62 6.08
CA TRP A 271 -13.13 -0.17 6.95
C TRP A 271 -13.95 -1.35 7.47
N ALA A 272 -14.36 -2.27 6.60
CA ALA A 272 -15.15 -3.45 6.96
C ALA A 272 -14.41 -4.30 8.00
N SER A 273 -13.13 -4.59 7.77
CA SER A 273 -12.26 -5.33 8.68
C SER A 273 -11.86 -4.55 9.95
N GLY A 274 -12.22 -3.27 10.07
CA GLY A 274 -11.86 -2.43 11.22
C GLY A 274 -10.40 -2.01 11.26
N ASN A 275 -9.75 -1.98 10.10
CA ASN A 275 -8.36 -1.62 9.87
C ASN A 275 -8.16 -0.27 9.17
N LEU A 276 -9.23 0.51 9.01
CA LEU A 276 -9.17 1.92 8.62
C LEU A 276 -9.29 2.80 9.87
N THR A 277 -8.42 3.78 10.02
CA THR A 277 -8.48 4.79 11.08
C THR A 277 -9.48 5.89 10.73
N ALA A 278 -9.78 6.77 11.69
CA ALA A 278 -10.72 7.86 11.49
C ALA A 278 -10.25 8.92 10.48
N ASP A 279 -8.94 9.03 10.25
CA ASP A 279 -8.35 9.91 9.23
C ASP A 279 -8.22 9.27 7.85
N GLY A 280 -8.80 8.07 7.66
CA GLY A 280 -8.78 7.37 6.38
C GLY A 280 -7.49 6.60 6.09
N SER A 281 -6.52 6.57 7.00
CA SER A 281 -5.29 5.79 6.81
C SER A 281 -5.47 4.31 7.21
N PRO A 282 -4.72 3.37 6.59
CA PRO A 282 -4.65 2.00 7.10
C PRO A 282 -3.98 1.99 8.47
N LYS A 283 -4.44 1.12 9.39
CA LYS A 283 -3.76 0.90 10.68
C LYS A 283 -2.28 0.56 10.48
N ALA A 284 -1.47 0.92 11.47
CA ALA A 284 -0.03 0.71 11.46
C ALA A 284 0.32 -0.74 11.06
N GLY A 285 1.26 -0.89 10.13
CA GLY A 285 1.69 -2.19 9.60
C GLY A 285 0.84 -2.77 8.46
N LEU A 286 -0.32 -2.16 8.15
CA LEU A 286 -1.14 -2.51 6.98
C LEU A 286 -0.97 -1.56 5.80
N SER A 287 -0.50 -0.33 6.04
CA SER A 287 -0.24 0.62 4.95
C SER A 287 0.98 0.18 4.14
N LYS A 288 0.79 0.00 2.82
CA LYS A 288 1.89 0.13 1.87
C LYS A 288 1.81 1.56 1.36
N LEU A 289 2.91 2.31 1.49
CA LEU A 289 2.99 3.65 0.91
C LEU A 289 2.58 3.54 -0.58
N HIS A 290 1.57 4.28 -1.00
CA HIS A 290 1.02 4.24 -2.35
C HIS A 290 1.70 5.30 -3.20
N GLY A 291 2.41 4.92 -4.25
CA GLY A 291 3.16 5.86 -5.10
C GLY A 291 3.26 5.40 -6.54
N THR A 292 3.37 6.35 -7.47
CA THR A 292 3.64 6.11 -8.89
C THR A 292 5.05 5.54 -9.03
N LEU A 293 5.19 4.36 -9.64
CA LEU A 293 6.50 3.81 -9.97
C LEU A 293 7.16 4.69 -11.03
N ILE A 294 8.26 5.35 -10.67
CA ILE A 294 9.00 6.25 -11.57
C ILE A 294 10.28 5.63 -12.12
N PHE A 295 10.79 4.58 -11.46
CA PHE A 295 11.96 3.83 -11.93
C PHE A 295 11.98 2.42 -11.36
N ALA A 296 12.42 1.44 -12.16
CA ALA A 296 12.68 0.08 -11.71
C ALA A 296 13.87 -0.53 -12.46
N ASP A 297 14.65 -1.35 -11.75
CA ASP A 297 15.75 -2.14 -12.32
C ASP A 297 15.97 -3.43 -11.53
N SER A 298 15.83 -4.58 -12.19
CA SER A 298 16.12 -5.91 -11.64
C SER A 298 17.54 -6.39 -11.92
N PHE A 299 18.37 -5.58 -12.58
CA PHE A 299 19.75 -5.91 -13.00
C PHE A 299 19.92 -7.22 -13.79
N ASP A 300 18.82 -7.79 -14.31
CA ASP A 300 18.80 -9.02 -15.09
C ASP A 300 19.24 -8.74 -16.53
N ARG A 301 20.53 -8.45 -16.68
CA ARG A 301 21.19 -8.22 -17.96
C ARG A 301 22.63 -8.68 -17.91
N VAL A 302 23.12 -9.13 -19.05
CA VAL A 302 24.47 -9.67 -19.19
C VAL A 302 25.35 -8.61 -19.85
N PRO A 303 26.43 -8.13 -19.18
CA PRO A 303 27.43 -7.27 -19.80
C PRO A 303 28.05 -7.92 -21.04
N SER A 304 28.34 -7.14 -22.08
CA SER A 304 28.94 -7.65 -23.32
C SER A 304 30.43 -7.99 -23.17
N GLN A 305 31.06 -7.50 -22.10
CA GLN A 305 32.47 -7.69 -21.77
C GLN A 305 32.70 -7.58 -20.26
N GLN A 306 33.85 -8.07 -19.80
CA GLN A 306 34.14 -8.20 -18.37
C GLN A 306 35.04 -7.09 -17.81
N GLU A 307 35.78 -6.36 -18.66
CA GLU A 307 36.85 -5.46 -18.22
C GLU A 307 36.34 -4.06 -17.84
N GLN A 308 35.37 -3.52 -18.57
CA GLN A 308 34.78 -2.20 -18.27
C GLN A 308 33.35 -2.36 -17.74
N GLU A 309 32.88 -1.30 -17.08
CA GLU A 309 31.54 -1.25 -16.51
C GLU A 309 30.48 -1.03 -17.58
N GLU A 310 29.51 -1.94 -17.65
CA GLU A 310 28.33 -1.82 -18.50
C GLU A 310 27.08 -1.92 -17.65
N ILE A 311 26.91 -0.94 -16.74
CA ILE A 311 25.79 -0.94 -15.80
C ILE A 311 24.47 -0.72 -16.55
N GLY A 312 24.40 0.18 -17.54
CA GLY A 312 23.20 0.40 -18.36
C GLY A 312 22.00 0.97 -17.58
N ASN A 313 20.84 1.08 -18.26
CA ASN A 313 19.57 1.55 -17.70
C ASN A 313 19.67 2.87 -16.91
N GLY A 314 20.41 3.86 -17.43
CA GLY A 314 20.55 5.18 -16.80
C GLY A 314 21.54 5.24 -15.63
N TRP A 315 22.13 4.12 -15.20
CA TRP A 315 23.13 4.11 -14.14
C TRP A 315 24.50 4.57 -14.64
N GLY A 316 25.17 5.37 -13.80
CA GLY A 316 26.59 5.73 -13.96
C GLY A 316 27.37 5.46 -12.67
N SER A 317 28.70 5.41 -12.76
CA SER A 317 29.57 5.26 -11.60
C SER A 317 30.60 6.39 -11.51
N ASN A 318 31.34 6.44 -10.41
CA ASN A 318 32.51 7.31 -10.27
C ASN A 318 33.84 6.61 -10.63
N SER A 319 33.84 5.39 -11.17
CA SER A 319 35.04 4.56 -11.36
C SER A 319 36.08 5.20 -12.28
N ALA A 320 35.66 5.84 -13.37
CA ALA A 320 36.56 6.58 -14.26
C ALA A 320 37.38 7.66 -13.51
N ALA A 321 36.73 8.40 -12.62
CA ALA A 321 37.35 9.52 -11.90
C ALA A 321 38.03 9.09 -10.59
N ARG A 322 37.62 7.98 -9.98
CA ARG A 322 38.03 7.58 -8.62
C ARG A 322 38.88 6.33 -8.57
N ALA A 323 38.89 5.52 -9.62
CA ALA A 323 39.67 4.29 -9.72
C ALA A 323 40.42 4.18 -11.06
N GLY A 324 40.66 5.30 -11.76
CA GLY A 324 41.38 5.29 -13.04
C GLY A 324 40.68 4.48 -14.15
N GLY A 325 39.36 4.30 -14.05
CA GLY A 325 38.58 3.49 -14.99
C GLY A 325 38.55 1.99 -14.69
N HIS A 326 39.24 1.53 -13.64
CA HIS A 326 39.11 0.14 -13.19
C HIS A 326 37.68 -0.14 -12.74
N LYS A 327 37.16 -1.29 -13.16
CA LYS A 327 35.82 -1.76 -12.83
C LYS A 327 35.65 -1.95 -11.32
N GLN A 328 34.58 -1.39 -10.80
CA GLN A 328 34.12 -1.46 -9.41
C GLN A 328 32.65 -1.89 -9.30
N VAL A 329 31.91 -1.85 -10.42
CA VAL A 329 30.52 -2.30 -10.51
C VAL A 329 30.41 -3.42 -11.53
N ASP A 330 29.88 -4.56 -11.10
CA ASP A 330 29.71 -5.75 -11.93
C ASP A 330 28.26 -6.24 -11.87
N LEU A 331 27.69 -6.60 -13.02
CA LEU A 331 26.38 -7.22 -13.10
C LEU A 331 26.58 -8.71 -13.33
N ARG A 332 26.20 -9.52 -12.33
CA ARG A 332 26.30 -10.98 -12.36
C ARG A 332 25.24 -11.60 -11.47
N ASP A 333 24.84 -12.82 -11.79
CA ASP A 333 23.84 -13.58 -11.03
C ASP A 333 22.52 -12.82 -10.79
N GLY A 334 22.13 -11.98 -11.76
CA GLY A 334 20.92 -11.16 -11.69
C GLY A 334 20.99 -10.00 -10.70
N ALA A 335 22.18 -9.61 -10.23
CA ALA A 335 22.35 -8.54 -9.25
C ALA A 335 23.52 -7.60 -9.58
N MET A 336 23.50 -6.41 -8.98
CA MET A 336 24.59 -5.46 -9.03
C MET A 336 25.56 -5.67 -7.87
N HIS A 337 26.76 -6.15 -8.16
CA HIS A 337 27.86 -6.28 -7.23
C HIS A 337 28.74 -5.03 -7.27
N ILE A 338 28.96 -4.42 -6.11
CA ILE A 338 29.76 -3.21 -5.98
C ILE A 338 30.93 -3.51 -5.05
N TYR A 339 32.15 -3.24 -5.50
CA TYR A 339 33.38 -3.40 -4.71
C TYR A 339 34.34 -2.24 -4.98
N ILE A 340 35.09 -1.84 -3.96
CA ILE A 340 36.13 -0.81 -4.11
C ILE A 340 37.41 -1.42 -4.71
N HIS A 341 37.92 -0.83 -5.79
CA HIS A 341 39.18 -1.25 -6.39
C HIS A 341 40.37 -0.74 -5.55
N GLU A 342 41.50 -1.44 -5.54
CA GLU A 342 42.67 -1.07 -4.71
C GLU A 342 43.27 0.30 -5.07
N SER A 343 43.11 0.73 -6.33
CA SER A 343 43.57 2.03 -6.80
C SER A 343 42.62 3.17 -6.43
N ALA A 344 41.47 2.87 -5.81
CA ALA A 344 40.44 3.86 -5.58
C ALA A 344 40.80 4.83 -4.44
N ASP A 345 40.59 6.13 -4.67
CA ASP A 345 40.81 7.17 -3.66
C ASP A 345 39.55 7.52 -2.83
N HIS A 346 38.42 6.91 -3.19
CA HIS A 346 37.11 7.19 -2.60
C HIS A 346 36.15 5.99 -2.70
N ALA A 347 35.09 6.02 -1.88
CA ALA A 347 34.00 5.04 -1.96
C ALA A 347 33.36 5.03 -3.37
N VAL A 348 32.90 3.85 -3.78
CA VAL A 348 32.15 3.70 -5.04
C VAL A 348 30.83 4.44 -4.90
N SER A 349 30.47 5.20 -5.92
CA SER A 349 29.20 5.92 -6.02
C SER A 349 28.55 5.56 -7.34
N VAL A 350 27.53 4.71 -7.27
CA VAL A 350 26.67 4.37 -8.41
C VAL A 350 25.46 5.31 -8.38
N ARG A 351 25.14 5.96 -9.49
CA ARG A 351 24.23 7.10 -9.54
C ARG A 351 23.12 6.85 -10.55
N HIS A 352 21.92 7.26 -10.20
CA HIS A 352 20.78 7.28 -11.10
C HIS A 352 19.96 8.55 -10.85
N ASP A 353 19.49 9.18 -11.92
CA ASP A 353 18.59 10.32 -11.84
C ASP A 353 17.17 9.82 -11.51
N ALA A 354 16.58 10.36 -10.45
CA ALA A 354 15.23 10.01 -10.04
C ALA A 354 14.64 11.23 -9.34
N GLU A 355 13.67 11.87 -9.99
CA GLU A 355 13.07 13.10 -9.51
C GLU A 355 11.77 12.82 -8.74
N PHE A 356 11.74 13.20 -7.45
CA PHE A 356 10.53 13.16 -6.61
C PHE A 356 10.68 14.08 -5.39
N ARG A 357 9.57 14.57 -4.83
CA ARG A 357 9.57 15.28 -3.54
C ARG A 357 9.36 14.29 -2.41
N ASP A 358 8.21 13.64 -2.37
CA ASP A 358 7.89 12.55 -1.44
C ASP A 358 7.92 11.23 -2.21
N GLY A 359 8.40 10.17 -1.58
CA GLY A 359 8.73 8.95 -2.30
C GLY A 359 9.08 7.78 -1.42
N ARG A 360 9.30 6.63 -2.07
CA ARG A 360 10.00 5.51 -1.44
C ARG A 360 10.94 4.85 -2.41
N VAL A 361 12.05 4.34 -1.87
CA VAL A 361 12.96 3.44 -2.58
C VAL A 361 12.83 2.07 -1.95
N GLU A 362 12.58 1.07 -2.79
CA GLU A 362 12.60 -0.34 -2.42
C GLU A 362 13.75 -1.03 -3.15
N MET A 363 14.43 -1.97 -2.49
CA MET A 363 15.45 -2.83 -3.11
C MET A 363 15.68 -4.08 -2.26
N ARG A 364 16.41 -5.05 -2.79
CA ARG A 364 17.07 -6.08 -2.00
C ARG A 364 18.55 -5.74 -1.87
N PHE A 365 19.15 -6.06 -0.72
CA PHE A 365 20.58 -5.93 -0.54
C PHE A 365 21.18 -7.11 0.23
N MET A 366 22.48 -7.31 0.03
CA MET A 366 23.29 -8.27 0.75
C MET A 366 24.63 -7.66 1.13
N LEU A 367 25.06 -7.90 2.37
CA LEU A 367 26.39 -7.56 2.88
C LEU A 367 27.14 -8.88 3.09
N GLU A 368 28.20 -9.11 2.34
CA GLU A 368 28.88 -10.42 2.31
C GLU A 368 29.85 -10.60 3.49
N HIS A 369 30.35 -9.49 4.03
CA HIS A 369 31.36 -9.51 5.07
C HIS A 369 31.04 -8.57 6.25
N PRO A 370 31.57 -8.86 7.45
CA PRO A 370 31.50 -7.93 8.57
C PRO A 370 32.13 -6.57 8.24
N GLY A 371 31.38 -5.51 8.49
CA GLY A 371 31.84 -4.15 8.23
C GLY A 371 31.70 -3.68 6.79
N ASP A 372 31.03 -4.46 5.93
CA ASP A 372 30.42 -3.97 4.70
C ASP A 372 29.30 -2.98 5.01
N ILE A 373 29.09 -2.04 4.10
CA ILE A 373 28.17 -0.91 4.26
C ILE A 373 27.48 -0.62 2.93
N LEU A 374 26.16 -0.52 2.97
CA LEU A 374 25.33 0.05 1.92
C LEU A 374 24.89 1.46 2.31
N GLY A 375 25.17 2.45 1.47
CA GLY A 375 24.68 3.81 1.63
C GLY A 375 23.70 4.19 0.51
N LEU A 376 22.55 4.76 0.86
CA LEU A 376 21.62 5.40 -0.07
C LEU A 376 21.67 6.91 0.20
N ASP A 377 22.29 7.65 -0.70
CA ASP A 377 22.53 9.08 -0.60
C ASP A 377 21.66 9.81 -1.62
N PHE A 378 20.75 10.64 -1.12
CA PHE A 378 19.80 11.39 -1.94
C PHE A 378 20.35 12.79 -2.17
N ALA A 379 20.34 13.23 -3.43
CA ALA A 379 21.00 14.46 -3.82
C ALA A 379 20.16 15.34 -4.74
N ASP A 380 20.42 16.64 -4.66
CA ASP A 380 20.04 17.65 -5.66
C ASP A 380 21.30 18.41 -6.09
N LEU A 381 21.80 18.10 -7.29
CA LEU A 381 22.99 18.76 -7.84
C LEU A 381 22.77 20.24 -8.15
N GLY A 382 21.52 20.70 -8.23
CA GLY A 382 21.17 22.11 -8.43
C GLY A 382 21.26 22.94 -7.15
N LEU A 383 21.38 22.33 -5.97
CA LEU A 383 21.45 23.04 -4.70
C LEU A 383 22.88 23.49 -4.38
N ASP A 384 23.17 24.76 -4.65
CA ASP A 384 24.49 25.39 -4.48
C ASP A 384 24.94 25.57 -3.02
N THR A 385 24.00 25.64 -2.07
CA THR A 385 24.30 25.80 -0.63
C THR A 385 24.85 24.53 0.05
N VAL A 386 24.90 23.41 -0.67
CA VAL A 386 25.25 22.09 -0.16
C VAL A 386 26.36 21.44 -1.00
N HIS A 387 27.36 20.89 -0.34
CA HIS A 387 28.47 20.23 -1.01
C HIS A 387 27.99 19.03 -1.84
N ALA A 388 28.25 19.07 -3.15
CA ALA A 388 27.90 18.03 -4.12
C ALA A 388 26.41 17.61 -4.11
N GLY A 389 25.54 18.51 -3.65
CA GLY A 389 24.09 18.32 -3.61
C GLY A 389 23.57 17.35 -2.55
N HIS A 390 24.40 16.87 -1.62
CA HIS A 390 24.04 15.84 -0.65
C HIS A 390 22.92 16.27 0.32
N LEU A 391 21.70 15.78 0.11
CA LEU A 391 20.54 16.15 0.93
C LEU A 391 20.51 15.35 2.24
N PHE A 392 20.55 14.03 2.13
CA PHE A 392 20.56 13.12 3.28
C PHE A 392 21.04 11.74 2.87
N LYS A 393 21.41 10.93 3.86
CA LYS A 393 21.93 9.58 3.63
C LYS A 393 21.36 8.58 4.63
N VAL A 394 20.96 7.43 4.12
CA VAL A 394 20.68 6.22 4.89
C VAL A 394 21.87 5.29 4.74
N THR A 395 22.47 4.87 5.85
CA THR A 395 23.65 3.99 5.87
C THR A 395 23.33 2.74 6.67
N ILE A 396 23.46 1.57 6.04
CA ILE A 396 23.17 0.27 6.63
C ILE A 396 24.46 -0.53 6.66
N GLY A 397 24.88 -0.94 7.85
CA GLY A 397 25.95 -1.91 8.05
C GLY A 397 25.42 -3.14 8.79
N THR A 398 26.28 -4.15 8.96
CA THR A 398 25.89 -5.39 9.65
C THR A 398 25.49 -5.19 11.12
N ASN A 399 25.93 -4.08 11.74
CA ASN A 399 25.73 -3.79 13.17
C ASN A 399 25.02 -2.48 13.48
N LYS A 400 24.69 -1.65 12.47
CA LYS A 400 23.99 -0.38 12.68
C LYS A 400 23.21 0.09 11.45
N LEU A 401 22.14 0.83 11.71
CA LEU A 401 21.49 1.76 10.79
C LEU A 401 21.89 3.19 11.20
N GLU A 402 22.13 4.06 10.22
CA GLU A 402 22.33 5.49 10.44
C GLU A 402 21.51 6.28 9.40
N ILE A 403 20.62 7.16 9.88
CA ILE A 403 19.86 8.10 9.05
C ILE A 403 20.40 9.50 9.36
N MET A 404 20.89 10.21 8.33
CA MET A 404 21.61 11.48 8.50
C MET A 404 21.08 12.57 7.59
N ASP A 405 20.80 13.74 8.17
CA ASP A 405 20.55 15.00 7.44
C ASP A 405 21.88 15.65 7.06
N SER A 406 22.20 15.57 5.78
CA SER A 406 23.42 16.14 5.21
C SER A 406 23.25 17.62 4.88
N LYS A 407 22.07 18.00 4.36
CA LYS A 407 21.72 19.35 3.88
C LYS A 407 21.87 20.40 4.98
N THR A 408 21.26 20.15 6.15
CA THR A 408 21.34 21.06 7.30
C THR A 408 22.42 20.64 8.30
N GLY A 409 23.11 19.53 8.02
CA GLY A 409 24.24 19.02 8.76
C GLY A 409 25.57 19.23 8.05
N SER A 410 26.37 18.17 7.98
CA SER A 410 27.80 18.26 7.62
C SER A 410 28.09 18.66 6.17
N MET A 411 27.09 18.60 5.28
CA MET A 411 27.25 18.98 3.87
C MET A 411 26.79 20.41 3.58
N SER A 412 26.21 21.13 4.54
CA SER A 412 26.05 22.58 4.44
C SER A 412 27.42 23.23 4.21
N LEU A 413 27.57 24.03 3.15
CA LEU A 413 28.86 24.66 2.82
C LEU A 413 29.38 25.53 3.97
N LYS A 414 28.49 26.28 4.63
CA LYS A 414 28.83 27.08 5.81
C LYS A 414 29.41 26.24 6.95
N ILE A 415 28.81 25.09 7.26
CA ILE A 415 29.30 24.20 8.33
C ILE A 415 30.62 23.55 7.89
N ARG A 416 30.71 23.17 6.62
CA ARG A 416 31.89 22.52 6.05
C ARG A 416 33.11 23.47 6.04
N GLU A 417 32.94 24.73 5.67
CA GLU A 417 33.98 25.77 5.75
C GLU A 417 34.51 25.91 7.19
N LEU A 418 33.62 26.02 8.18
CA LEU A 418 34.00 26.08 9.59
C LEU A 418 34.77 24.83 10.03
N SER A 419 34.41 23.66 9.52
CA SER A 419 35.15 22.42 9.79
C SER A 419 36.52 22.40 9.13
N GLN A 420 36.64 22.87 7.89
CA GLN A 420 37.90 22.90 7.13
C GLN A 420 38.90 23.90 7.74
N GLU A 421 38.40 25.03 8.25
CA GLU A 421 39.21 26.02 8.96
C GLU A 421 39.52 25.63 10.42
N GLN A 422 39.10 24.43 10.86
CA GLN A 422 39.24 23.95 12.24
C GLN A 422 38.57 24.87 13.29
N LYS A 423 37.51 25.59 12.89
CA LYS A 423 36.72 26.51 13.72
C LYS A 423 35.42 25.90 14.24
N SER A 424 35.34 24.57 14.35
CA SER A 424 34.14 23.89 14.84
C SER A 424 33.90 24.19 16.33
N THR A 425 32.80 24.89 16.63
CA THR A 425 32.42 25.24 18.01
C THR A 425 31.68 24.09 18.71
N PRO A 426 31.57 24.10 20.05
CA PRO A 426 30.71 23.15 20.77
C PRO A 426 29.27 23.13 20.26
N GLU A 427 28.71 24.27 19.86
CA GLU A 427 27.36 24.41 19.32
C GLU A 427 27.23 23.71 17.97
N ILE A 428 28.21 23.87 17.08
CA ILE A 428 28.25 23.17 15.78
C ILE A 428 28.35 21.66 15.98
N ARG A 429 29.19 21.21 16.92
CA ARG A 429 29.29 19.77 17.23
C ARG A 429 27.99 19.21 17.77
N LYS A 430 27.29 19.96 18.64
CA LYS A 430 25.97 19.59 19.17
C LYS A 430 24.91 19.54 18.06
N LEU A 431 24.92 20.52 17.15
CA LEU A 431 24.07 20.52 15.97
C LEU A 431 24.32 19.28 15.09
N LEU A 432 25.57 19.01 14.72
CA LEU A 432 25.90 17.85 13.90
C LEU A 432 25.52 16.52 14.55
N ALA A 433 25.64 16.42 15.88
CA ALA A 433 25.18 15.25 16.61
C ALA A 433 23.65 15.08 16.55
N SER A 434 22.88 16.17 16.51
CA SER A 434 21.42 16.12 16.37
C SER A 434 20.95 15.87 14.93
N LYS A 435 21.84 15.93 13.93
CA LYS A 435 21.52 15.72 12.50
C LYS A 435 21.67 14.27 12.05
N LYS A 436 21.78 13.34 12.99
CA LYS A 436 21.79 11.91 12.69
C LYS A 436 21.15 11.10 13.80
N LYS A 437 20.58 9.97 13.41
CA LYS A 437 20.09 8.93 14.31
C LYS A 437 20.83 7.63 13.98
N ILE A 438 21.39 7.00 15.01
CA ILE A 438 22.09 5.73 14.88
C ILE A 438 21.34 4.68 15.71
N THR A 439 21.00 3.58 15.07
CA THR A 439 20.19 2.50 15.64
C THR A 439 21.00 1.21 15.54
N PRO A 440 21.26 0.51 16.66
CA PRO A 440 21.93 -0.79 16.62
C PRO A 440 21.16 -1.77 15.74
N LEU A 441 21.88 -2.50 14.90
CA LEU A 441 21.34 -3.57 14.06
C LEU A 441 22.12 -4.85 14.26
N LYS A 442 21.56 -5.97 13.82
CA LYS A 442 22.28 -7.23 13.71
C LYS A 442 21.80 -7.98 12.48
N LEU A 443 22.54 -7.82 11.39
CA LEU A 443 22.30 -8.52 10.13
C LEU A 443 23.31 -9.66 9.99
N ALA A 444 22.82 -10.84 9.63
CA ALA A 444 23.67 -11.93 9.14
C ALA A 444 24.26 -11.55 7.77
N THR A 445 25.54 -11.85 7.58
CA THR A 445 26.25 -11.66 6.32
C THR A 445 25.84 -12.72 5.30
N GLY A 446 25.91 -12.42 4.00
CA GLY A 446 25.56 -13.35 2.92
C GLY A 446 24.05 -13.68 2.84
N LYS A 447 23.21 -12.93 3.56
CA LYS A 447 21.74 -13.02 3.48
C LYS A 447 21.21 -11.81 2.69
N TRP A 448 20.24 -12.09 1.82
CA TRP A 448 19.42 -11.06 1.17
C TRP A 448 18.37 -10.50 2.12
N TYR A 449 18.24 -9.17 2.13
CA TYR A 449 17.22 -8.45 2.87
C TYR A 449 16.45 -7.50 1.93
N PRO A 450 15.11 -7.55 1.90
CA PRO A 450 14.31 -6.46 1.37
C PRO A 450 14.51 -5.20 2.23
N LEU A 451 14.65 -4.07 1.56
CA LEU A 451 14.82 -2.74 2.14
C LEU A 451 13.75 -1.82 1.57
N THR A 452 13.14 -1.04 2.45
CA THR A 452 12.30 0.10 2.09
C THR A 452 12.81 1.35 2.79
N VAL A 453 13.09 2.40 2.03
CA VAL A 453 13.36 3.76 2.54
C VAL A 453 12.24 4.66 2.07
N ALA A 454 11.39 5.09 3.00
CA ALA A 454 10.28 6.00 2.75
C ALA A 454 10.66 7.42 3.16
N ILE A 455 10.30 8.39 2.33
CA ILE A 455 10.58 9.81 2.56
C ILE A 455 9.29 10.58 2.34
N VAL A 456 8.74 11.13 3.42
CA VAL A 456 7.49 11.89 3.42
C VAL A 456 7.68 13.15 4.23
N GLY A 457 7.60 14.31 3.59
CA GLY A 457 7.89 15.59 4.21
C GLY A 457 9.28 15.61 4.83
N ASP A 458 9.35 15.91 6.13
CA ASP A 458 10.59 15.98 6.89
C ASP A 458 10.95 14.66 7.61
N VAL A 459 10.32 13.53 7.26
CA VAL A 459 10.56 12.22 7.87
C VAL A 459 11.16 11.25 6.87
N VAL A 460 12.25 10.59 7.28
CA VAL A 460 12.80 9.39 6.62
C VAL A 460 12.56 8.19 7.51
N LYS A 461 11.94 7.15 6.97
CA LYS A 461 11.66 5.86 7.63
C LYS A 461 12.34 4.72 6.88
N VAL A 462 12.93 3.79 7.63
CA VAL A 462 13.66 2.65 7.09
C VAL A 462 13.07 1.35 7.63
N ALA A 463 12.73 0.44 6.73
CA ALA A 463 12.29 -0.91 7.04
C ALA A 463 13.19 -1.96 6.37
N ILE A 464 13.49 -3.04 7.07
CA ILE A 464 14.29 -4.18 6.59
C ILE A 464 13.50 -5.46 6.87
N ASP A 465 13.43 -6.39 5.91
CA ASP A 465 12.57 -7.59 5.99
C ASP A 465 11.09 -7.23 6.27
N GLY A 466 10.62 -6.07 5.78
CA GLY A 466 9.26 -5.56 6.00
C GLY A 466 9.01 -4.94 7.39
N ALA A 467 9.93 -5.11 8.34
CA ALA A 467 9.82 -4.53 9.68
C ALA A 467 10.46 -3.14 9.73
N GLU A 468 9.73 -2.16 10.28
CA GLU A 468 10.29 -0.82 10.55
C GLU A 468 11.45 -0.92 11.55
N ILE A 469 12.63 -0.50 11.13
CA ILE A 469 13.82 -0.47 11.98
C ILE A 469 13.87 0.84 12.75
N ASP A 470 13.75 1.95 12.03
CA ASP A 470 13.68 3.26 12.65
C ASP A 470 13.19 4.35 11.68
N GLN A 471 12.85 5.50 12.26
CA GLN A 471 12.60 6.75 11.55
C GLN A 471 13.33 7.92 12.18
N PHE A 472 13.62 8.93 11.37
CA PHE A 472 14.22 10.17 11.79
C PHE A 472 13.54 11.36 11.10
N GLN A 473 13.23 12.39 11.90
CA GLN A 473 12.64 13.64 11.43
C GLN A 473 13.70 14.73 11.47
N SER A 474 13.92 15.41 10.33
CA SER A 474 14.85 16.53 10.22
C SER A 474 14.48 17.39 9.00
N GLU A 475 14.63 18.71 9.13
CA GLU A 475 14.16 19.66 8.12
C GLU A 475 14.84 19.51 6.75
N GLY A 476 16.03 18.90 6.69
CA GLY A 476 16.72 18.63 5.45
C GLY A 476 16.01 17.61 4.55
N PHE A 477 15.21 16.71 5.12
CA PHE A 477 14.49 15.67 4.38
C PHE A 477 13.33 16.25 3.56
N ALA A 478 12.70 17.33 4.05
CA ALA A 478 11.64 18.09 3.37
C ALA A 478 12.14 18.95 2.21
N HIS A 479 13.29 18.61 1.61
CA HIS A 479 13.77 19.28 0.43
C HIS A 479 12.80 19.06 -0.74
N PRO A 480 12.41 20.12 -1.48
CA PRO A 480 11.31 20.10 -2.44
C PRO A 480 11.52 19.17 -3.63
N THR A 481 12.76 18.83 -4.00
CA THR A 481 13.00 17.93 -5.13
C THR A 481 14.29 17.14 -4.92
N LYS A 482 14.18 15.85 -4.64
CA LYS A 482 15.32 14.93 -4.70
C LYS A 482 15.48 14.57 -6.17
N ARG A 483 16.65 14.80 -6.76
CA ARG A 483 16.88 14.57 -8.21
C ARG A 483 17.68 13.31 -8.51
N MET A 484 18.38 12.77 -7.53
CA MET A 484 19.33 11.69 -7.73
C MET A 484 19.40 10.77 -6.53
N LEU A 485 19.45 9.47 -6.80
CA LEU A 485 19.87 8.44 -5.85
C LEU A 485 21.33 8.08 -6.14
N ARG A 486 22.16 8.03 -5.09
CA ARG A 486 23.53 7.51 -5.14
C ARG A 486 23.68 6.34 -4.19
N ILE A 487 23.97 5.17 -4.74
CA ILE A 487 24.38 3.99 -3.97
C ILE A 487 25.88 4.15 -3.65
N ALA A 488 26.18 4.39 -2.38
CA ALA A 488 27.51 4.72 -1.88
C ALA A 488 28.10 3.56 -1.07
N VAL A 489 29.12 2.90 -1.62
CA VAL A 489 29.69 1.66 -1.08
C VAL A 489 31.19 1.87 -0.79
N PRO A 490 31.60 1.97 0.48
CA PRO A 490 33.01 2.18 0.85
C PRO A 490 33.85 0.90 0.83
N LYS A 491 33.20 -0.27 0.72
CA LYS A 491 33.85 -1.58 0.64
C LYS A 491 33.14 -2.43 -0.41
N GLN A 492 32.21 -3.28 0.05
CA GLN A 492 31.45 -4.19 -0.79
C GLN A 492 29.97 -4.13 -0.41
N ALA A 493 29.11 -4.31 -1.40
CA ALA A 493 27.68 -4.53 -1.22
C ALA A 493 27.11 -5.15 -2.50
N VAL A 494 26.04 -5.94 -2.37
CA VAL A 494 25.26 -6.44 -3.49
C VAL A 494 23.85 -5.86 -3.39
N VAL A 495 23.32 -5.38 -4.52
CA VAL A 495 22.00 -4.73 -4.61
C VAL A 495 21.22 -5.33 -5.77
N ASP A 496 19.91 -5.49 -5.58
CA ASP A 496 19.00 -6.01 -6.59
C ASP A 496 17.59 -5.40 -6.45
N ASP A 497 16.73 -5.54 -7.47
CA ASP A 497 15.33 -5.10 -7.51
C ASP A 497 15.08 -3.65 -7.05
N VAL A 498 15.89 -2.71 -7.55
CA VAL A 498 15.72 -1.30 -7.20
C VAL A 498 14.44 -0.78 -7.82
N ARG A 499 13.53 -0.25 -7.00
CA ARG A 499 12.30 0.41 -7.41
C ARG A 499 12.19 1.75 -6.70
N ILE A 500 11.86 2.80 -7.43
CA ILE A 500 11.66 4.15 -6.91
C ILE A 500 10.24 4.55 -7.24
N PHE A 501 9.51 4.98 -6.22
CA PHE A 501 8.15 5.46 -6.34
C PHE A 501 8.09 6.91 -5.88
N SER A 502 7.39 7.74 -6.65
CA SER A 502 6.99 9.09 -6.24
C SER A 502 5.62 9.03 -5.57
N LEU A 503 5.44 9.81 -4.51
CA LEU A 503 4.17 10.04 -3.81
C LEU A 503 3.57 11.41 -4.17
N ASP A 504 4.10 12.06 -5.21
CA ASP A 504 3.80 13.45 -5.57
C ASP A 504 2.48 13.62 -6.33
#